data_AF-A0A4Y9N1X5-F1
#
_entry.id   AF-A0A4Y9N1X5-F1
#
_cell.length_a   1.000
_cell.length_b   1.000
_cell.length_c   1.000
_cell.angle_alpha   90.00
_cell.angle_beta   90.00
_cell.angle_gamma   90.00
#
_symmetry.space_group_name_H-M   'P 1'
#
loop_
_entity.id
_entity.type
_entity.pdbx_description
1 polymer ?
#
loop_
_entity_poly.entity_id
_entity_poly.type
_entity_poly.pdbx_seq_one_letter_code
_entity_poly.pdbx_strand_id
1 'polypeptide(L)'
;MAIASLIAWILTAGGGAFMLAKWVGGGGHRDTTRTQLPPAVVFGHFALAALGLVLWIVYVFTDNHPIGWVGLALLVPVAALGVVMVLRWLPVHRAQAQRVGGQASALHDAPERSFPMPVVLGHGALAVVTVVLGLLAILEIGG
;
A
#
# COMPACT_ATOMS: atom_id res chain seq x y z
N MET A 1 -0.80 13.67 18.01
CA MET A 1 -1.09 12.96 16.72
C MET A 1 0.03 12.03 16.20
N ALA A 2 1.31 12.26 16.49
CA ALA A 2 2.43 11.50 15.89
C ALA A 2 2.40 9.98 16.15
N ILE A 3 2.10 9.58 17.40
CA ILE A 3 1.99 8.16 17.80
C ILE A 3 0.79 7.49 17.10
N ALA A 4 -0.34 8.18 17.00
CA ALA A 4 -1.51 7.65 16.31
C ALA A 4 -1.23 7.42 14.82
N SER A 5 -0.53 8.36 14.17
CA SER A 5 -0.03 8.19 12.80
C SER A 5 0.88 6.96 12.69
N LEU A 6 1.82 6.78 13.62
CA LEU A 6 2.73 5.63 13.65
C LEU A 6 1.96 4.29 13.76
N ILE A 7 0.98 4.20 14.66
CA ILE A 7 0.15 3.00 14.81
C ILE A 7 -0.62 2.72 13.51
N ALA A 8 -1.28 3.74 12.94
CA ALA A 8 -2.00 3.61 11.67
C ALA A 8 -1.08 3.16 10.53
N TRP A 9 0.13 3.70 10.47
CA TRP A 9 1.13 3.34 9.45
C TRP A 9 1.57 1.88 9.62
N ILE A 10 1.84 1.42 10.84
CA ILE A 10 2.20 0.01 11.10
C ILE A 10 1.07 -0.93 10.66
N LEU A 11 -0.19 -0.61 10.97
CA LEU A 11 -1.34 -1.40 10.53
C LEU A 11 -1.48 -1.40 9.00
N THR A 12 -1.29 -0.24 8.36
CA THR A 12 -1.26 -0.10 6.90
C THR A 12 -0.17 -0.97 6.28
N ALA A 13 1.04 -0.92 6.83
CA ALA A 13 2.19 -1.69 6.38
C ALA A 13 1.96 -3.20 6.54
N GLY A 14 1.33 -3.63 7.63
CA GLY A 14 0.92 -5.02 7.83
C GLY A 14 -0.06 -5.52 6.76
N GLY A 15 -1.08 -4.71 6.43
CA GLY A 15 -1.99 -5.00 5.32
C GLY A 15 -1.27 -5.10 3.96
N GLY A 16 -0.34 -4.18 3.70
CA GLY A 16 0.49 -4.17 2.49
C GLY A 16 1.41 -5.39 2.39
N ALA A 17 2.09 -5.76 3.48
CA ALA A 17 2.96 -6.92 3.56
C ALA A 17 2.20 -8.24 3.34
N PHE A 18 0.97 -8.35 3.86
CA PHE A 18 0.11 -9.50 3.61
C PHE A 18 -0.25 -9.65 2.12
N MET A 19 -0.61 -8.56 1.45
CA MET A 19 -0.87 -8.57 0.00
C MET A 19 0.39 -8.89 -0.81
N LEU A 20 1.54 -8.33 -0.41
CA LEU A 20 2.83 -8.65 -1.02
C LEU A 20 3.14 -10.14 -0.92
N ALA A 21 2.96 -10.74 0.26
CA ALA A 21 3.20 -12.16 0.50
C ALA A 21 2.31 -13.05 -0.40
N LYS A 22 1.03 -12.70 -0.56
CA LYS A 22 0.10 -13.38 -1.49
C LYS A 22 0.59 -13.31 -2.94
N TRP A 23 0.97 -12.12 -3.38
CA TRP A 23 1.41 -11.88 -4.77
C TRP A 23 2.73 -12.58 -5.09
N VAL A 24 3.70 -12.52 -4.18
CA VAL A 24 4.98 -13.25 -4.29
C VAL A 24 4.76 -14.76 -4.24
N GLY A 25 3.88 -15.24 -3.35
CA GLY A 25 3.50 -16.66 -3.24
C GLY A 25 2.84 -17.19 -4.52
N GLY A 26 2.04 -16.36 -5.19
CA GLY A 26 1.48 -16.66 -6.51
C GLY A 26 2.44 -16.49 -7.69
N GLY A 27 3.68 -16.03 -7.44
CA GLY A 27 4.72 -15.89 -8.47
C GLY A 27 4.66 -14.62 -9.30
N GLY A 28 3.92 -13.59 -8.88
CA GLY A 28 3.76 -12.34 -9.64
C GLY A 28 5.07 -11.59 -9.89
N HIS A 29 6.10 -11.79 -9.07
CA HIS A 29 7.43 -11.21 -9.29
C HIS A 29 8.29 -11.95 -10.31
N ARG A 30 7.96 -13.21 -10.62
CA ARG A 30 8.73 -14.07 -11.55
C ARG A 30 8.16 -14.08 -12.95
N ASP A 31 6.85 -13.95 -13.07
CA ASP A 31 6.12 -14.07 -14.34
C ASP A 31 5.29 -12.82 -14.62
N THR A 32 5.91 -11.88 -15.33
CA THR A 32 5.31 -10.58 -15.69
C THR A 32 4.17 -10.69 -16.70
N THR A 33 3.96 -11.87 -17.31
CA THR A 33 2.86 -12.10 -18.26
C THR A 33 1.55 -12.44 -17.57
N ARG A 34 1.61 -12.96 -16.33
CA ARG A 34 0.44 -13.33 -15.52
C ARG A 34 0.01 -12.25 -14.53
N THR A 35 0.86 -11.27 -14.22
CA THR A 35 0.53 -10.17 -13.30
C THR A 35 0.19 -8.89 -14.06
N GLN A 36 -0.85 -8.20 -13.62
CA GLN A 36 -1.16 -6.81 -13.99
C GLN A 36 -0.42 -5.82 -13.10
N LEU A 37 0.34 -6.25 -12.10
CA LEU A 37 1.16 -5.40 -11.24
C LEU A 37 2.63 -5.50 -11.65
N PRO A 38 3.26 -4.41 -12.14
CA PRO A 38 4.68 -4.43 -12.46
C PRO A 38 5.50 -4.61 -11.18
N PRO A 39 6.46 -5.56 -11.14
CA PRO A 39 7.26 -5.80 -9.93
C PRO A 39 7.97 -4.55 -9.40
N ALA A 40 8.50 -3.72 -10.30
CA ALA A 40 9.16 -2.46 -9.93
C ALA A 40 8.22 -1.50 -9.18
N VAL A 41 6.94 -1.44 -9.55
CA VAL A 41 5.94 -0.59 -8.89
C VAL A 41 5.59 -1.14 -7.51
N VAL A 42 5.40 -2.46 -7.40
CA VAL A 42 5.06 -3.13 -6.13
C VAL A 42 6.19 -3.00 -5.11
N PHE A 43 7.42 -3.38 -5.51
CA PHE A 43 8.58 -3.27 -4.63
C PHE A 43 8.97 -1.82 -4.36
N GLY A 44 8.85 -0.93 -5.34
CA GLY A 44 9.08 0.50 -5.16
C GLY A 44 8.12 1.11 -4.14
N HIS A 45 6.82 0.82 -4.24
CA HIS A 45 5.83 1.24 -3.26
C HIS A 45 6.18 0.72 -1.86
N PHE A 46 6.46 -0.58 -1.73
CA PHE A 46 6.76 -1.19 -0.44
C PHE A 46 8.06 -0.62 0.18
N ALA A 47 9.11 -0.45 -0.61
CA ALA A 47 10.39 0.09 -0.16
C ALA A 47 10.26 1.56 0.27
N LEU A 48 9.55 2.39 -0.51
CA LEU A 48 9.30 3.78 -0.15
C LEU A 48 8.43 3.88 1.11
N ALA A 49 7.42 3.02 1.25
CA ALA A 49 6.57 2.96 2.44
C ALA A 49 7.37 2.57 3.69
N ALA A 50 8.26 1.58 3.58
CA ALA A 50 9.15 1.15 4.66
C ALA A 50 10.16 2.25 5.03
N LEU A 51 10.77 2.90 4.05
CA LEU A 51 11.68 4.03 4.27
C LEU A 51 10.97 5.17 4.99
N GLY A 52 9.79 5.57 4.51
CA GLY A 52 8.96 6.60 5.16
C GLY A 52 8.63 6.23 6.60
N LEU A 53 8.26 4.96 6.86
CA LEU A 53 7.95 4.48 8.21
C LEU A 53 9.18 4.58 9.13
N VAL A 54 10.36 4.21 8.64
CA VAL A 54 11.62 4.36 9.41
C VAL A 54 11.89 5.82 9.73
N LEU A 55 11.76 6.73 8.77
CA LEU A 55 11.93 8.16 9.02
C LEU A 55 10.90 8.68 10.03
N TRP A 56 9.65 8.22 9.96
CA TRP A 56 8.61 8.60 10.91
C TRP A 56 8.92 8.11 12.33
N ILE A 57 9.42 6.88 12.47
CA ILE A 57 9.89 6.34 13.76
C ILE A 57 11.03 7.20 14.31
N VAL A 58 12.02 7.54 13.49
CA VAL A 58 13.12 8.42 13.88
C VAL A 58 12.59 9.79 14.32
N TYR A 59 11.65 10.39 13.57
CA TYR A 59 10.98 11.62 13.96
C TYR A 59 10.32 11.51 15.34
N VAL A 60 9.53 10.46 15.59
CA VAL A 60 8.85 10.25 16.89
C VAL A 60 9.85 10.18 18.06
N PHE A 61 11.06 9.64 17.87
CA PHE A 61 12.07 9.56 18.92
C PHE A 61 12.96 10.80 19.06
N THR A 62 13.24 11.49 17.96
CA THR A 62 14.19 12.61 17.92
C THR A 62 13.51 13.97 17.97
N ASP A 63 12.19 14.01 17.74
CA ASP A 63 11.38 15.21 17.55
C ASP A 63 11.91 16.14 16.44
N ASN A 64 12.64 15.56 15.47
CA ASN A 64 13.26 16.32 14.39
C ASN A 64 12.25 16.60 13.27
N HIS A 65 11.63 17.78 13.30
CA HIS A 65 10.61 18.22 12.34
C HIS A 65 11.03 18.07 10.85
N PRO A 66 12.25 18.45 10.43
CA PRO A 66 12.73 18.17 9.08
C PRO A 66 12.60 16.69 8.66
N ILE A 67 12.94 15.74 9.54
CA ILE A 67 12.79 14.30 9.26
C ILE A 67 11.32 13.93 9.11
N GLY A 68 10.45 14.47 9.97
CA GLY A 68 9.00 14.29 9.87
C GLY A 68 8.46 14.76 8.52
N TRP A 69 8.84 15.96 8.07
CA TRP A 69 8.45 16.50 6.77
C TRP A 69 8.91 15.63 5.60
N VAL A 70 10.14 15.12 5.63
CA VAL A 70 10.63 14.19 4.59
C VAL A 70 9.82 12.89 4.59
N GLY A 71 9.55 12.32 5.76
CA GLY A 71 8.71 11.13 5.91
C GLY A 71 7.29 11.35 5.36
N LEU A 72 6.68 12.49 5.66
CA LEU A 72 5.37 12.87 5.13
C LEU A 72 5.41 13.09 3.62
N ALA A 73 6.44 13.76 3.09
CA ALA A 73 6.61 13.97 1.66
C ALA A 73 6.77 12.65 0.90
N LEU A 74 7.45 11.65 1.47
CA LEU A 74 7.56 10.31 0.88
C LEU A 74 6.21 9.58 0.79
N LEU A 75 5.21 9.90 1.63
CA LEU A 75 3.88 9.31 1.50
C LEU A 75 3.19 9.72 0.19
N VAL A 76 3.57 10.83 -0.43
CA VAL A 76 3.00 11.28 -1.72
C VAL A 76 3.29 10.29 -2.86
N PRO A 77 4.55 9.96 -3.21
CA PRO A 77 4.82 8.94 -4.22
C PRO A 77 4.32 7.55 -3.80
N VAL A 78 4.36 7.21 -2.51
CA VAL A 78 3.79 5.94 -2.00
C VAL A 78 2.30 5.85 -2.33
N ALA A 79 1.52 6.90 -2.02
CA ALA A 79 0.09 6.96 -2.32
C ALA A 79 -0.18 6.91 -3.82
N ALA A 80 0.59 7.64 -4.63
CA ALA A 80 0.48 7.63 -6.09
C ALA A 80 0.68 6.22 -6.66
N LEU A 81 1.76 5.52 -6.25
CA LEU A 81 2.00 4.14 -6.66
C LEU A 81 0.90 3.20 -6.16
N GLY A 82 0.39 3.41 -4.94
CA GLY A 82 -0.76 2.68 -4.39
C GLY A 82 -2.00 2.78 -5.26
N VAL A 83 -2.35 3.99 -5.70
CA VAL A 83 -3.48 4.24 -6.61
C VAL A 83 -3.26 3.55 -7.95
N VAL A 84 -2.05 3.64 -8.54
CA VAL A 84 -1.71 2.95 -9.79
C VAL A 84 -1.95 1.44 -9.66
N MET A 85 -1.53 0.83 -8.56
CA MET A 85 -1.76 -0.61 -8.31
C MET A 85 -3.25 -0.95 -8.17
N VAL A 86 -4.04 -0.13 -7.46
CA VAL A 86 -5.49 -0.32 -7.33
C VAL A 86 -6.19 -0.22 -8.69
N LEU A 87 -5.82 0.75 -9.53
CA LEU A 87 -6.37 0.92 -10.87
C LEU A 87 -6.06 -0.28 -11.77
N ARG A 88 -4.86 -0.87 -11.64
CA ARG A 88 -4.48 -2.09 -12.38
C ARG A 88 -5.11 -3.36 -11.84
N TRP A 89 -5.43 -3.41 -10.55
CA TRP A 89 -6.11 -4.53 -9.91
C TRP A 89 -7.62 -4.58 -10.19
N LEU A 90 -8.28 -3.43 -10.37
CA LEU A 90 -9.73 -3.32 -10.48
C LEU A 90 -10.34 -4.15 -11.64
N PRO A 91 -9.75 -4.22 -12.86
CA PRO A 91 -10.22 -5.12 -13.92
C PRO A 91 -10.15 -6.60 -13.53
N VAL A 92 -9.10 -7.03 -12.81
CA VAL A 92 -8.93 -8.42 -12.33
C VAL A 92 -10.06 -8.78 -11.36
N HIS A 93 -10.38 -7.87 -10.43
CA HIS A 93 -11.50 -8.03 -9.50
C HIS A 93 -12.87 -8.03 -10.19
N ARG A 94 -13.08 -7.19 -11.21
CA ARG A 94 -14.35 -7.17 -11.97
C ARG A 94 -14.54 -8.45 -12.78
N ALA A 95 -13.49 -8.95 -13.41
CA ALA A 95 -13.52 -10.22 -14.14
C ALA A 95 -13.83 -11.43 -13.22
N GLN A 96 -13.49 -11.34 -11.92
CA GLN A 96 -13.91 -12.32 -10.92
C GLN A 96 -15.42 -12.33 -10.70
N ALA A 97 -16.06 -11.15 -10.59
CA ALA A 97 -17.48 -11.03 -10.34
C ALA A 97 -18.35 -11.48 -11.54
N GLN A 98 -17.82 -11.37 -12.76
CA GLN A 98 -18.53 -11.68 -14.00
C GLN A 98 -18.48 -13.17 -14.44
N ARG A 99 -17.99 -14.09 -13.60
CA ARG A 99 -17.83 -15.52 -13.93
C ARG A 99 -19.13 -16.33 -14.00
N VAL A 100 -20.16 -15.82 -14.67
CA VAL A 100 -21.28 -16.62 -15.14
C VAL A 100 -20.95 -17.05 -16.57
N GLY A 101 -20.20 -18.15 -16.73
CA GLY A 101 -19.93 -18.77 -18.04
C GLY A 101 -18.45 -18.94 -18.45
N GLY A 102 -17.73 -19.84 -17.78
CA GLY A 102 -16.80 -20.80 -18.41
C GLY A 102 -15.56 -20.40 -19.23
N GLN A 103 -15.25 -19.13 -19.51
CA GLN A 103 -14.03 -18.79 -20.27
C GLN A 103 -12.83 -18.47 -19.36
N ALA A 104 -11.77 -19.27 -19.46
CA ALA A 104 -10.48 -19.04 -18.82
C ALA A 104 -9.76 -17.85 -19.50
N SER A 105 -9.96 -16.64 -18.98
CA SER A 105 -9.18 -15.46 -19.36
C SER A 105 -7.81 -15.51 -18.67
N ALA A 106 -6.75 -14.97 -19.28
CA ALA A 106 -5.43 -14.81 -18.64
C ALA A 106 -5.48 -14.05 -17.30
N LEU A 107 -6.54 -13.26 -17.04
CA LEU A 107 -6.82 -12.63 -15.74
C LEU A 107 -7.27 -13.62 -14.65
N HIS A 108 -7.62 -14.85 -15.00
CA HIS A 108 -8.06 -15.88 -14.05
C HIS A 108 -6.91 -16.41 -13.20
N ASP A 109 -5.72 -16.48 -13.77
CA ASP A 109 -4.51 -17.01 -13.12
C ASP A 109 -3.64 -15.90 -12.53
N ALA A 110 -4.11 -14.65 -12.56
CA ALA A 110 -3.37 -13.50 -12.05
C ALA A 110 -3.17 -13.60 -10.53
N PRO A 111 -1.93 -13.50 -9.99
CA PRO A 111 -1.65 -13.65 -8.56
C PRO A 111 -2.42 -12.69 -7.65
N GLU A 112 -2.58 -11.44 -8.07
CA GLU A 112 -3.30 -10.37 -7.35
C GLU A 112 -4.81 -10.57 -7.25
N ARG A 113 -5.37 -11.57 -7.96
CA ARG A 113 -6.74 -12.03 -7.76
C ARG A 113 -6.98 -12.54 -6.33
N SER A 114 -5.94 -13.07 -5.70
CA SER A 114 -6.01 -13.60 -4.32
C SER A 114 -6.13 -12.51 -3.24
N PHE A 115 -6.12 -11.24 -3.64
CA PHE A 115 -6.27 -10.11 -2.72
C PHE A 115 -7.70 -10.02 -2.18
N PRO A 116 -7.90 -10.09 -0.85
CA PRO A 116 -9.23 -9.95 -0.27
C PRO A 116 -9.63 -8.49 -0.33
N MET A 117 -10.80 -8.20 -0.90
CA MET A 117 -11.33 -6.84 -1.01
C MET A 117 -11.31 -6.07 0.33
N PRO A 118 -11.69 -6.64 1.49
CA PRO A 118 -11.63 -5.92 2.76
C PRO A 118 -10.23 -5.46 3.14
N VAL A 119 -9.20 -6.22 2.77
CA VAL A 119 -7.80 -5.86 3.05
C VAL A 119 -7.33 -4.75 2.12
N VAL A 120 -7.71 -4.78 0.84
CA VAL A 120 -7.38 -3.70 -0.11
C VAL A 120 -8.00 -2.37 0.35
N LEU A 121 -9.29 -2.38 0.69
CA LEU A 121 -9.98 -1.19 1.17
C LEU A 121 -9.44 -0.73 2.52
N GLY A 122 -9.23 -1.65 3.46
CA GLY A 122 -8.68 -1.34 4.78
C GLY A 122 -7.28 -0.73 4.70
N HIS A 123 -6.41 -1.27 3.84
CA HIS A 123 -5.09 -0.72 3.58
C HIS A 123 -5.19 0.70 3.00
N GLY A 124 -6.04 0.93 2.00
CA GLY A 124 -6.23 2.27 1.40
C GLY A 124 -6.79 3.29 2.40
N ALA A 125 -7.77 2.90 3.20
CA ALA A 125 -8.35 3.77 4.23
C ALA A 125 -7.33 4.12 5.32
N LEU A 126 -6.59 3.13 5.83
CA LEU A 126 -5.54 3.35 6.82
C LEU A 126 -4.38 4.20 6.27
N ALA A 127 -4.07 4.08 4.96
CA ALA A 127 -3.09 4.95 4.31
C ALA A 127 -3.53 6.42 4.32
N VAL A 128 -4.80 6.70 4.01
CA VAL A 128 -5.36 8.08 4.10
C VAL A 128 -5.32 8.59 5.55
N VAL A 129 -5.73 7.76 6.51
CA VAL A 129 -5.67 8.10 7.94
C VAL A 129 -4.23 8.40 8.37
N THR A 130 -3.26 7.62 7.93
CA THR A 130 -1.83 7.84 8.21
C THR A 130 -1.36 9.21 7.72
N VAL A 131 -1.71 9.58 6.48
CA VAL A 131 -1.36 10.89 5.91
C VAL A 131 -1.99 12.03 6.71
N VAL A 132 -3.28 11.93 7.03
CA VAL A 132 -3.99 12.97 7.80
C VAL A 132 -3.40 13.11 9.20
N LEU A 133 -3.21 12.02 9.92
CA LEU A 133 -2.62 12.05 11.26
C LEU A 133 -1.17 12.54 11.25
N GLY A 134 -0.40 12.18 10.20
CA GLY A 134 0.97 12.67 10.03
C GLY A 134 1.01 14.18 9.78
N LEU A 135 0.14 14.70 8.93
CA LEU A 135 0.03 16.14 8.69
C LEU A 135 -0.38 16.88 9.97
N LEU A 136 -1.39 16.40 10.70
CA LEU A 136 -1.81 16.99 11.97
C LEU A 136 -0.69 16.95 13.02
N ALA A 137 0.12 15.89 13.04
CA ALA A 137 1.27 15.78 13.94
C ALA A 137 2.31 16.85 13.67
N ILE A 138 2.71 17.04 12.41
CA ILE A 138 3.72 18.03 12.03
C ILE A 138 3.23 19.47 12.18
N LEU A 139 1.93 19.69 12.03
CA LEU A 139 1.30 21.00 12.26
C LEU A 139 1.02 21.28 13.75
N GLU A 140 1.37 20.35 14.65
CA GLU A 140 1.13 20.46 16.10
C GLU A 140 -0.36 20.63 16.47
N ILE A 141 -1.26 20.13 15.63
CA ILE A 141 -2.71 20.24 15.84
C ILE A 141 -3.20 19.03 16.65
N GLY A 142 -3.87 19.30 17.76
CA GLY A 142 -4.48 18.27 18.63
C GLY A 142 -3.44 17.50 19.46
N GLY A 143 -2.54 18.24 20.10
CA GLY A 143 -1.63 17.74 21.14
C GLY A 143 -2.37 17.25 22.39
#